data_AF-A0A2W6C212-F1
#
_entry.id   AF-A0A2W6C212-F1
#
_cell.length_a   1.000
_cell.length_b   1.000
_cell.length_c   1.000
_cell.angle_alpha   90.00
_cell.angle_beta   90.00
_cell.angle_gamma   90.00
#
_symmetry.space_group_name_H-M   'P 1'
#
loop_
_entity.id
_entity.type
_entity.pdbx_description
1 polymer ?
#
loop_
_entity_poly.entity_id
_entity_poly.type
_entity_poly.pdbx_seq_one_letter_code
_entity_poly.pdbx_strand_id
1 'polypeptide(L)'
;MPMLRSLLYILLLFRSPSYDLRHVPTLSAQRVDAILAAHHSPAVGLGSYIVKLSWQYGVDDVYLMAFWGLENQFGTDGSTPARYHNPGNMTYSAGCKRAHCWRYYPSWRGGIKAWFELIVGPLYFGSGLYTVDAVAARYAPSSDGNYGYAVSIKRLVRMWRR
;
A
#
# COMPACT_ATOMS: atom_id res chain seq x y z
N MET A 1 -27.20 27.93 -48.80
CA MET A 1 -26.36 28.56 -47.76
C MET A 1 -26.82 28.05 -46.39
N PRO A 2 -25.92 27.48 -45.57
CA PRO A 2 -26.26 26.61 -44.46
C PRO A 2 -26.38 27.35 -43.13
N MET A 3 -27.19 26.82 -42.20
CA MET A 3 -27.02 27.06 -40.77
C MET A 3 -26.90 25.72 -40.06
N LEU A 4 -25.66 25.32 -39.81
CA LEU A 4 -25.32 24.20 -38.92
C LEU A 4 -25.25 24.77 -37.49
N ARG A 5 -26.14 24.33 -36.60
CA ARG A 5 -26.03 24.59 -35.17
C ARG A 5 -24.93 23.68 -34.60
N SER A 6 -23.85 24.28 -34.12
CA SER A 6 -22.79 23.60 -33.37
C SER A 6 -23.35 22.98 -32.09
N LEU A 7 -23.37 21.65 -32.01
CA LEU A 7 -23.41 20.95 -30.72
C LEU A 7 -21.98 20.87 -30.18
N LEU A 8 -21.71 21.65 -29.13
CA LEU A 8 -20.52 21.52 -28.31
C LEU A 8 -20.71 20.31 -27.37
N TYR A 9 -20.21 19.13 -27.75
CA TYR A 9 -20.11 17.99 -26.84
C TYR A 9 -18.90 18.19 -25.93
N ILE A 10 -19.13 18.60 -24.68
CA ILE A 10 -18.13 18.50 -23.62
C ILE A 10 -18.02 17.02 -23.24
N LEU A 11 -17.00 16.35 -23.76
CA LEU A 11 -16.60 15.03 -23.29
C LEU A 11 -15.90 15.21 -21.93
N LEU A 12 -16.65 15.06 -20.83
CA LEU A 12 -16.05 14.79 -19.52
C LEU A 12 -15.40 13.40 -19.59
N LEU A 13 -14.12 13.35 -19.97
CA LEU A 13 -13.32 12.15 -19.85
C LEU A 13 -13.21 11.80 -18.35
N PHE A 14 -13.98 10.81 -17.91
CA PHE A 14 -13.75 10.14 -16.63
C PHE A 14 -12.37 9.49 -16.67
N ARG A 15 -11.35 10.21 -16.21
CA ARG A 15 -10.01 9.64 -16.02
C ARG A 15 -10.10 8.72 -14.81
N SER A 16 -9.96 7.41 -15.05
CA SER A 16 -9.85 6.43 -13.98
C SER A 16 -8.78 6.87 -12.98
N PRO A 17 -9.02 6.74 -11.65
CA PRO A 17 -8.02 7.11 -10.66
C PRO A 17 -6.73 6.35 -10.98
N SER A 18 -5.61 7.09 -11.05
CA SER A 18 -4.30 6.55 -11.44
C SER A 18 -3.76 5.52 -10.47
N TYR A 19 -4.32 5.45 -9.25
CA TYR A 19 -3.80 4.68 -8.13
C TYR A 19 -2.29 4.88 -7.95
N ASP A 20 -1.83 6.12 -8.13
CA ASP A 20 -0.47 6.53 -7.85
C ASP A 20 -0.24 6.53 -6.34
N LEU A 21 0.80 5.83 -5.90
CA LEU A 21 1.18 5.73 -4.49
C LEU A 21 1.74 7.06 -3.97
N ARG A 22 2.21 7.94 -4.85
CA ARG A 22 2.79 9.23 -4.47
C ARG A 22 1.69 10.21 -4.10
N HIS A 23 1.55 10.45 -2.81
CA HIS A 23 0.65 11.46 -2.28
C HIS A 23 1.00 11.73 -0.82
N VAL A 24 0.47 12.83 -0.30
CA VAL A 24 0.39 13.05 1.14
C VAL A 24 -0.59 12.04 1.77
N PRO A 25 -0.62 11.85 3.10
CA PRO A 25 -1.55 10.92 3.73
C PRO A 25 -3.00 11.26 3.37
N THR A 26 -3.80 10.24 3.04
CA THR A 26 -5.24 10.41 2.84
C THR A 26 -6.07 9.89 4.00
N LEU A 27 -5.46 9.19 4.95
CA LEU A 27 -6.10 8.82 6.21
C LEU A 27 -5.70 9.78 7.34
N SER A 28 -6.61 9.98 8.30
CA SER A 28 -6.24 10.58 9.58
C SER A 28 -5.59 9.54 10.50
N ALA A 29 -4.82 10.01 11.50
CA ALA A 29 -4.23 9.12 12.50
C ALA A 29 -5.31 8.28 13.22
N GLN A 30 -6.45 8.89 13.57
CA GLN A 30 -7.55 8.15 14.21
C GLN A 30 -8.16 7.11 13.27
N ARG A 31 -8.24 7.40 11.96
CA ARG A 31 -8.75 6.45 10.97
C ARG A 31 -7.81 5.25 10.82
N VAL A 32 -6.50 5.49 10.79
CA VAL A 32 -5.49 4.42 10.78
C VAL A 32 -5.64 3.55 12.04
N ASP A 33 -5.70 4.15 13.23
CA ASP A 33 -5.86 3.40 14.48
C ASP A 33 -7.19 2.63 14.53
N ALA A 34 -8.27 3.20 14.00
CA ALA A 34 -9.56 2.51 13.91
C ALA A 34 -9.50 1.27 12.98
N ILE A 35 -8.79 1.35 11.86
CA ILE A 35 -8.56 0.21 10.97
C ILE A 35 -7.73 -0.85 11.70
N LEU A 36 -6.61 -0.47 12.32
CA LEU A 36 -5.75 -1.39 13.08
C LEU A 36 -6.53 -2.09 14.20
N ALA A 37 -7.37 -1.35 14.92
CA ALA A 37 -8.19 -1.88 16.01
C ALA A 37 -9.25 -2.85 15.51
N ALA A 38 -9.94 -2.52 14.41
CA ALA A 38 -10.93 -3.41 13.78
C ALA A 38 -10.33 -4.75 13.32
N HIS A 39 -9.03 -4.78 13.04
CA HIS A 39 -8.27 -5.98 12.68
C HIS A 39 -7.47 -6.59 13.84
N HIS A 40 -7.69 -6.16 15.08
CA HIS A 40 -6.97 -6.65 16.28
C HIS A 40 -5.44 -6.59 16.16
N SER A 41 -4.93 -5.61 15.43
CA SER A 41 -3.50 -5.49 15.20
C SER A 41 -2.74 -5.18 16.51
N PRO A 42 -1.59 -5.81 16.75
CA PRO A 42 -0.70 -5.40 17.85
C PRO A 42 -0.07 -4.01 17.65
N ALA A 43 -0.30 -3.36 16.51
CA ALA A 43 0.22 -2.05 16.18
C ALA A 43 -0.77 -0.89 16.42
N VAL A 44 -1.92 -1.14 17.06
CA VAL A 44 -2.87 -0.08 17.46
C VAL A 44 -2.17 1.03 18.24
N GLY A 45 -2.50 2.29 17.94
CA GLY A 45 -1.89 3.48 18.53
C GLY A 45 -0.69 4.03 17.73
N LEU A 46 -0.34 3.40 16.61
CA LEU A 46 0.71 3.88 15.70
C LEU A 46 0.19 4.76 14.56
N GLY A 47 -1.10 5.10 14.52
CA GLY A 47 -1.70 5.91 13.46
C GLY A 47 -0.97 7.24 13.20
N SER A 48 -0.64 7.97 14.26
CA SER A 48 0.12 9.24 14.14
C SER A 48 1.52 9.05 13.54
N TYR A 49 2.18 7.92 13.85
CA TYR A 49 3.49 7.58 13.31
C TYR A 49 3.42 7.21 11.83
N ILE A 50 2.39 6.46 11.43
CA ILE A 50 2.15 6.11 10.01
C ILE A 50 1.90 7.36 9.18
N VAL A 51 1.01 8.25 9.63
CA VAL A 51 0.73 9.52 8.95
C VAL A 51 1.99 10.38 8.83
N LYS A 52 2.82 10.45 9.88
CA LYS A 52 4.11 11.16 9.84
C LYS A 52 5.04 10.59 8.76
N LEU A 53 5.16 9.26 8.67
CA LEU A 53 6.00 8.63 7.66
C LEU A 53 5.46 8.85 6.25
N SER A 54 4.14 8.81 6.07
CA SER A 54 3.52 9.10 4.78
C SER A 54 3.86 10.52 4.29
N TRP A 55 3.83 11.52 5.17
CA TRP A 55 4.36 12.85 4.87
C TRP A 55 5.86 12.85 4.53
N GLN A 56 6.68 12.17 5.34
CA GLN A 56 8.13 12.16 5.18
C GLN A 56 8.59 11.52 3.86
N TYR A 57 7.92 10.45 3.44
CA TYR A 57 8.31 9.65 2.27
C TYR A 57 7.50 10.00 1.01
N GLY A 58 6.46 10.83 1.11
CA GLY A 58 5.59 11.18 -0.01
C GLY A 58 4.83 9.98 -0.58
N VAL A 59 4.48 9.02 0.27
CA VAL A 59 3.71 7.82 -0.07
C VAL A 59 2.42 7.86 0.73
N ASP A 60 1.27 7.75 0.08
CA ASP A 60 -0.03 7.77 0.76
C ASP A 60 -0.16 6.59 1.73
N ASP A 61 -0.51 6.87 2.98
CA ASP A 61 -0.61 5.88 4.05
C ASP A 61 -1.66 4.80 3.78
N VAL A 62 -2.71 5.10 3.03
CA VAL A 62 -3.73 4.09 2.67
C VAL A 62 -3.12 2.91 1.90
N TYR A 63 -2.04 3.11 1.15
CA TYR A 63 -1.38 2.03 0.43
C TYR A 63 -0.60 1.13 1.38
N LEU A 64 0.13 1.66 2.36
CA LEU A 64 0.72 0.83 3.42
C LEU A 64 -0.37 -0.04 4.05
N MET A 65 -1.49 0.58 4.44
CA MET A 65 -2.59 -0.14 5.08
C MET A 65 -3.13 -1.26 4.17
N ALA A 66 -3.22 -1.01 2.85
CA ALA A 66 -3.80 -1.96 1.91
C ALA A 66 -2.88 -3.16 1.68
N PHE A 67 -1.58 -2.90 1.51
CA PHE A 67 -0.59 -3.97 1.42
C PHE A 67 -0.56 -4.77 2.72
N TRP A 68 -0.43 -4.12 3.88
CA TRP A 68 -0.34 -4.81 5.16
C TRP A 68 -1.58 -5.67 5.50
N GLY A 69 -2.77 -5.19 5.15
CA GLY A 69 -4.00 -5.95 5.30
C GLY A 69 -4.02 -7.24 4.46
N LEU A 70 -3.42 -7.22 3.26
CA LEU A 70 -3.29 -8.41 2.40
C LEU A 70 -2.12 -9.31 2.78
N GLU A 71 -1.01 -8.72 3.23
CA GLU A 71 0.23 -9.45 3.50
C GLU A 71 0.11 -10.36 4.71
N ASN A 72 -0.39 -9.85 5.83
CA ASN A 72 -0.49 -10.67 7.04
C ASN A 72 -1.61 -10.23 8.00
N GLN A 73 -2.68 -9.65 7.45
CA GLN A 73 -3.83 -9.14 8.21
C GLN A 73 -3.41 -8.26 9.39
N PHE A 74 -2.57 -7.26 9.12
CA PHE A 74 -2.05 -6.36 10.15
C PHE A 74 -1.23 -7.06 11.26
N GLY A 75 -0.57 -8.16 10.94
CA GLY A 75 0.28 -8.94 11.83
C GLY A 75 -0.45 -10.03 12.62
N THR A 76 -1.63 -10.46 12.18
CA THR A 76 -2.50 -11.37 12.95
C THR A 76 -2.70 -12.75 12.33
N ASP A 77 -2.46 -12.95 11.03
CA ASP A 77 -2.75 -14.23 10.37
C ASP A 77 -1.64 -15.30 10.52
N GLY A 78 -0.50 -14.94 11.09
CA GLY A 78 0.62 -15.84 11.37
C GLY A 78 1.53 -16.17 10.17
N SER A 79 1.26 -15.65 8.97
CA SER A 79 2.10 -15.86 7.77
C SER A 79 3.53 -15.33 7.95
N THR A 80 3.66 -14.16 8.60
CA THR A 80 4.88 -13.68 9.25
C THR A 80 4.65 -13.59 10.75
N PRO A 81 5.52 -14.17 11.60
CA PRO A 81 5.31 -14.10 13.05
C PRO A 81 5.23 -12.65 13.53
N ALA A 82 4.20 -12.29 14.31
CA ALA A 82 3.97 -10.91 14.77
C ALA A 82 5.20 -10.28 15.45
N ARG A 83 6.00 -11.09 16.18
CA ARG A 83 7.26 -10.66 16.83
C ARG A 83 8.34 -10.15 15.86
N TYR A 84 8.19 -10.39 14.55
CA TYR A 84 9.09 -9.89 13.50
C TYR A 84 8.74 -8.46 13.10
N HIS A 85 7.56 -7.97 13.48
CA HIS A 85 7.12 -6.60 13.26
C HIS A 85 7.20 -6.17 11.79
N ASN A 86 6.88 -7.07 10.87
CA ASN A 86 7.12 -6.89 9.45
C ASN A 86 5.77 -6.76 8.72
N PRO A 87 5.35 -5.54 8.34
CA PRO A 87 4.03 -5.32 7.77
C PRO A 87 3.91 -5.79 6.31
N GLY A 88 5.03 -5.98 5.63
CA GLY A 88 5.06 -6.23 4.19
C GLY A 88 5.47 -7.64 3.80
N ASN A 89 5.63 -8.57 4.76
CA ASN A 89 6.32 -9.83 4.52
C ASN A 89 7.68 -9.61 3.79
N MET A 90 8.40 -8.55 4.15
CA MET A 90 9.65 -8.19 3.50
C MET A 90 10.74 -9.21 3.82
N THR A 91 11.57 -9.58 2.84
CA THR A 91 12.65 -10.56 3.01
C THR A 91 14.02 -9.91 3.12
N TYR A 92 15.04 -10.66 3.58
CA TYR A 92 16.44 -10.17 3.61
C TYR A 92 17.06 -10.01 2.22
N SER A 93 16.62 -10.80 1.25
CA SER A 93 17.17 -10.81 -0.11
C SER A 93 16.09 -11.07 -1.15
N ALA A 94 16.28 -10.50 -2.35
CA ALA A 94 15.43 -10.75 -3.50
C ALA A 94 15.46 -12.25 -3.88
N GLY A 95 14.29 -12.81 -4.21
CA GLY A 95 14.16 -14.21 -4.62
C GLY A 95 13.99 -15.22 -3.48
N CYS A 96 14.06 -14.81 -2.21
CA CYS A 96 13.69 -15.74 -1.14
C CYS A 96 12.17 -15.83 -1.00
N LYS A 97 11.61 -17.03 -1.21
CA LYS A 97 10.16 -17.30 -1.19
C LYS A 97 9.67 -18.12 0.01
N ARG A 98 10.51 -18.34 1.03
CA ARG A 98 10.22 -19.26 2.15
C ARG A 98 10.05 -18.52 3.48
N ALA A 99 9.21 -19.06 4.35
CA ALA A 99 8.85 -18.50 5.66
C ALA A 99 10.04 -18.21 6.61
N HIS A 100 11.22 -18.76 6.35
CA HIS A 100 12.45 -18.53 7.12
C HIS A 100 13.24 -17.29 6.68
N CYS A 101 12.82 -16.59 5.63
CA CYS A 101 13.51 -15.41 5.09
C CYS A 101 12.89 -14.07 5.49
N TRP A 102 11.83 -14.07 6.29
CA TRP A 102 11.22 -12.84 6.75
C TRP A 102 12.21 -12.00 7.54
N ARG A 103 12.34 -10.74 7.13
CA ARG A 103 13.17 -9.79 7.84
C ARG A 103 12.55 -9.50 9.20
N TYR A 104 13.38 -9.56 10.24
CA TYR A 104 13.02 -9.15 11.59
C TYR A 104 13.27 -7.66 11.76
N TYR A 105 12.32 -6.96 12.38
CA TYR A 105 12.47 -5.59 12.83
C TYR A 105 12.31 -5.50 14.35
N PRO A 106 13.14 -4.71 15.05
CA PRO A 106 13.06 -4.59 16.52
C PRO A 106 11.72 -4.07 17.06
N SER A 107 10.92 -3.40 16.22
CA SER A 107 9.60 -2.88 16.59
C SER A 107 8.70 -2.68 15.38
N TRP A 108 7.38 -2.60 15.59
CA TRP A 108 6.42 -2.22 14.54
C TRP A 108 6.78 -0.89 13.89
N ARG A 109 7.24 0.10 14.66
CA ARG A 109 7.73 1.37 14.12
C ARG A 109 8.88 1.18 13.14
N GLY A 110 9.79 0.26 13.43
CA GLY A 110 10.92 -0.09 12.57
C GLY A 110 10.47 -0.73 11.25
N GLY A 111 9.61 -1.75 11.31
CA GLY A 111 9.13 -2.42 10.11
C GLY A 111 8.20 -1.57 9.25
N ILE A 112 7.36 -0.74 9.86
CA ILE A 112 6.54 0.25 9.13
C ILE A 112 7.44 1.23 8.37
N LYS A 113 8.47 1.80 9.02
CA LYS A 113 9.42 2.68 8.35
C LYS A 113 10.15 1.96 7.21
N ALA A 114 10.59 0.73 7.43
CA ALA A 114 11.25 -0.07 6.41
C ALA A 114 10.36 -0.34 5.19
N TRP A 115 9.04 -0.49 5.36
CA TRP A 115 8.12 -0.61 4.24
C TRP A 115 8.07 0.67 3.39
N PHE A 116 7.99 1.85 4.02
CA PHE A 116 8.09 3.12 3.29
C PHE A 116 9.42 3.26 2.55
N GLU A 117 10.54 2.92 3.20
CA GLU A 117 11.88 2.94 2.59
C GLU A 117 11.99 2.00 1.40
N LEU A 118 11.38 0.82 1.50
CA LEU A 118 11.31 -0.13 0.39
C LEU A 118 10.60 0.49 -0.82
N ILE A 119 9.40 1.08 -0.61
CA ILE A 119 8.59 1.66 -1.69
C ILE A 119 9.27 2.86 -2.36
N VAL A 120 9.89 3.76 -1.59
CA VAL A 120 10.62 4.88 -2.20
C VAL A 120 11.97 4.47 -2.79
N GLY A 121 12.46 3.30 -2.41
CA GLY A 121 13.80 2.80 -2.74
C GLY A 121 13.96 2.39 -4.21
N PRO A 122 15.16 1.87 -4.55
CA PRO A 122 15.53 1.53 -5.93
C PRO A 122 14.63 0.47 -6.57
N LEU A 123 14.04 -0.41 -5.76
CA LEU A 123 13.19 -1.49 -6.24
C LEU A 123 11.84 -1.03 -6.80
N TYR A 124 11.32 0.12 -6.39
CA TYR A 124 9.99 0.60 -6.82
C TYR A 124 10.07 2.02 -7.37
N PHE A 125 9.98 3.05 -6.55
CA PHE A 125 9.96 4.44 -7.05
C PHE A 125 11.26 4.79 -7.78
N GLY A 126 12.42 4.34 -7.29
CA GLY A 126 13.69 4.51 -7.99
C GLY A 126 13.77 3.78 -9.34
N SER A 127 12.87 2.82 -9.59
CA SER A 127 12.68 2.15 -10.88
C SER A 127 11.52 2.74 -11.72
N GLY A 128 10.92 3.86 -11.31
CA GLY A 128 9.80 4.48 -12.01
C GLY A 128 8.44 3.81 -11.78
N LEU A 129 8.32 2.91 -10.80
CA LEU A 129 7.05 2.21 -10.50
C LEU A 129 6.24 3.00 -9.48
N TYR A 130 5.25 3.78 -9.92
CA TYR A 130 4.48 4.65 -9.03
C TYR A 130 3.03 4.22 -8.80
N THR A 131 2.47 3.38 -9.67
CA THR A 131 1.07 2.97 -9.57
C THR A 131 0.91 1.63 -8.84
N VAL A 132 -0.27 1.38 -8.28
CA VAL A 132 -0.60 0.09 -7.67
C VAL A 132 -0.34 -1.06 -8.65
N ASP A 133 -0.70 -0.92 -9.93
CA ASP A 133 -0.48 -1.99 -10.91
C ASP A 133 1.01 -2.28 -11.11
N ALA A 134 1.83 -1.23 -11.26
CA ALA A 134 3.27 -1.36 -11.48
C ALA A 134 3.97 -1.93 -10.24
N VAL A 135 3.63 -1.43 -9.05
CA VAL A 135 4.21 -1.90 -7.79
C VAL A 135 3.77 -3.34 -7.50
N ALA A 136 2.47 -3.66 -7.60
CA ALA A 136 1.95 -5.00 -7.34
C ALA A 136 2.53 -6.06 -8.29
N ALA A 137 2.69 -5.73 -9.58
CA ALA A 137 3.29 -6.65 -10.54
C ALA A 137 4.71 -7.09 -10.15
N ARG A 138 5.44 -6.26 -9.38
CA ARG A 138 6.76 -6.58 -8.84
C ARG A 138 6.71 -7.15 -7.42
N TYR A 139 5.84 -6.62 -6.57
CA TYR A 139 5.74 -6.97 -5.15
C TYR A 139 5.15 -8.37 -4.95
N ALA A 140 4.08 -8.67 -5.67
CA ALA A 140 3.32 -9.92 -5.58
C ALA A 140 2.96 -10.38 -7.01
N PRO A 141 3.94 -10.90 -7.77
CA PRO A 141 3.74 -11.24 -9.17
C PRO A 141 2.76 -12.41 -9.34
N SER A 142 2.01 -12.40 -10.44
CA SER A 142 1.07 -13.49 -10.78
C SER A 142 1.76 -14.83 -11.04
N SER A 143 3.04 -14.83 -11.41
CA SER A 143 3.87 -16.06 -11.51
C SER A 143 3.96 -16.83 -10.20
N ASP A 144 3.69 -16.16 -9.08
CA ASP A 144 3.72 -16.72 -7.73
C ASP A 144 2.30 -17.00 -7.21
N GLY A 145 1.30 -16.99 -8.10
CA GLY A 145 -0.10 -17.28 -7.78
C GLY A 145 -0.91 -16.07 -7.29
N ASN A 146 -0.34 -14.86 -7.27
CA ASN A 146 -0.97 -13.65 -6.74
C ASN A 146 -1.94 -12.96 -7.73
N TYR A 147 -2.81 -13.75 -8.37
CA TYR A 147 -3.79 -13.21 -9.31
C TYR A 147 -4.76 -12.26 -8.59
N GLY A 148 -4.94 -11.06 -9.16
CA GLY A 148 -5.88 -10.07 -8.61
C GLY A 148 -5.36 -9.24 -7.43
N TYR A 149 -4.09 -9.37 -7.02
CA TYR A 149 -3.51 -8.60 -5.91
C TYR A 149 -3.72 -7.08 -6.06
N ALA A 150 -3.40 -6.52 -7.24
CA ALA A 150 -3.63 -5.11 -7.54
C ALA A 150 -5.11 -4.69 -7.42
N VAL A 151 -6.04 -5.57 -7.80
CA VAL A 151 -7.48 -5.33 -7.69
C VAL A 151 -7.91 -5.27 -6.23
N SER A 152 -7.38 -6.18 -5.39
CA SER A 152 -7.62 -6.19 -3.95
C SER A 152 -7.10 -4.93 -3.26
N ILE A 153 -5.88 -4.48 -3.58
CA ILE A 153 -5.34 -3.20 -3.09
C ILE A 153 -6.26 -2.05 -3.46
N LYS A 154 -6.66 -1.94 -4.74
CA LYS A 154 -7.56 -0.88 -5.22
C LYS A 154 -8.91 -0.89 -4.49
N ARG A 155 -9.43 -2.07 -4.15
CA ARG A 155 -10.68 -2.21 -3.38
C ARG A 155 -10.53 -1.71 -1.95
N LEU A 156 -9.47 -2.10 -1.25
CA LEU A 156 -9.18 -1.64 0.12
C LEU A 156 -8.98 -0.12 0.16
N VAL A 157 -8.22 0.43 -0.79
CA VAL A 157 -8.01 1.88 -0.90
C VAL A 157 -9.33 2.64 -1.06
N ARG A 158 -10.23 2.17 -1.94
CA ARG A 158 -11.57 2.77 -2.10
C ARG A 158 -12.44 2.63 -0.86
N MET A 159 -12.24 1.60 -0.05
CA MET A 159 -13.03 1.34 1.15
C MET A 159 -12.62 2.26 2.30
N TRP A 160 -11.31 2.47 2.49
CA TRP A 160 -10.80 3.21 3.65
C TRP A 160 -10.68 4.71 3.47
N ARG A 161 -10.61 5.20 2.22
CA ARG A 161 -10.70 6.64 1.91
C ARG A 161 -12.09 7.25 2.09
N ARG A 162 -13.08 6.45 2.51
CA ARG A 162 -14.43 6.92 2.84
C ARG A 162 -14.51 7.36 4.29
#